data_AF-A0A074V9G9-F1
#
_entry.id   AF-A0A074V9G9-F1
#
_cell.length_a   1.000
_cell.length_b   1.000
_cell.length_c   1.000
_cell.angle_alpha   90.00
_cell.angle_beta   90.00
_cell.angle_gamma   90.00
#
_symmetry.space_group_name_H-M   'P 1'
#
loop_
_entity.id
_entity.type
_entity.pdbx_description
1 polymer ?
#
loop_
_entity_poly.entity_id
_entity_poly.type
_entity_poly.pdbx_seq_one_letter_code
_entity_poly.pdbx_strand_id
1 'polypeptide(L)'
;MNEQTSEYKPIGICPCCKHEVRAKISVKNNLRRDKCECPNCEATIYVCRNYGCRNYAVGGDNYDDELCPTCAKELMELVGKLAGKSSEILLTTLTAAFASFIVSKMKE
;
A
#
# COMPACT_ATOMS: atom_id res chain seq x y z
N MET A 1 15.68 3.67 22.23
CA MET A 1 14.23 3.43 22.10
C MET A 1 13.76 4.01 20.78
N ASN A 2 13.35 3.16 19.82
CA ASN A 2 12.79 3.59 18.52
C ASN A 2 11.26 3.71 18.58
N GLU A 3 10.77 4.39 19.61
CA GLU A 3 9.35 4.59 19.85
C GLU A 3 8.91 5.95 19.29
N GLN A 4 7.62 6.05 18.97
CA GLN A 4 7.02 7.32 18.57
C GLN A 4 6.87 8.23 19.80
N THR A 5 7.14 9.52 19.62
CA THR A 5 6.88 10.56 20.63
C THR A 5 5.88 11.58 20.11
N SER A 6 5.58 12.61 20.91
CA SER A 6 4.78 13.75 20.48
C SER A 6 5.46 14.62 19.41
N GLU A 7 6.79 14.53 19.29
CA GLU A 7 7.60 15.39 18.42
C GLU A 7 8.23 14.63 17.25
N TYR A 8 8.48 13.34 17.40
CA TYR A 8 9.22 12.55 16.41
C TYR A 8 8.49 11.25 16.10
N LYS A 9 8.54 10.86 14.81
CA LYS A 9 8.14 9.53 14.37
C LYS A 9 9.27 8.52 14.60
N PRO A 10 8.97 7.21 14.56
CA PRO A 10 10.00 6.18 14.59
C PRO A 10 11.00 6.34 13.44
N ILE A 11 12.21 5.84 13.63
CA ILE A 11 13.27 5.80 12.63
C ILE A 11 12.80 4.99 11.42
N GLY A 12 13.06 5.53 10.23
CA GLY A 12 12.76 4.91 8.93
C GLY A 12 13.52 5.60 7.79
N ILE A 13 13.39 5.11 6.57
CA ILE A 13 14.12 5.63 5.41
C ILE A 13 13.34 6.77 4.74
N CYS A 14 14.00 7.92 4.54
CA CYS A 14 13.45 9.03 3.77
C CYS A 14 13.37 8.66 2.28
N PRO A 15 12.21 8.80 1.61
CA PRO A 15 12.08 8.49 0.19
C PRO A 15 12.81 9.49 -0.72
N CYS A 16 13.07 10.71 -0.25
CA CYS A 16 13.71 11.75 -1.05
C CYS A 16 15.24 11.59 -1.07
N CYS A 17 15.88 11.59 0.10
CA CYS A 17 17.35 11.51 0.21
C CYS A 17 17.90 10.11 0.52
N LYS A 18 17.04 9.10 0.74
CA LYS A 18 17.40 7.70 1.01
C LYS A 18 18.18 7.44 2.31
N HIS A 19 18.31 8.44 3.18
CA HIS A 19 18.96 8.27 4.49
C HIS A 19 17.98 7.70 5.51
N GLU A 20 18.51 6.94 6.47
CA GLU A 20 17.78 6.60 7.70
C GLU A 20 17.62 7.86 8.55
N VAL A 21 16.38 8.20 8.88
CA VAL A 21 16.05 9.43 9.57
C VAL A 21 14.99 9.21 10.64
N ARG A 22 15.04 10.05 11.67
CA ARG A 22 13.95 10.23 12.61
C ARG A 22 13.19 11.51 12.28
N ALA A 23 12.09 11.38 11.55
CA ALA A 23 11.37 12.54 11.04
C ALA A 23 10.72 13.33 12.19
N LYS A 24 10.84 14.66 12.11
CA LYS A 24 10.22 15.59 13.05
C LYS A 24 8.78 15.86 12.62
N ILE A 25 7.83 15.82 13.54
CA ILE A 25 6.43 16.16 13.27
C ILE A 25 6.35 17.67 13.11
N SER A 26 6.01 18.15 11.91
CA SER A 26 5.82 19.58 11.62
C SER A 26 4.35 19.98 11.76
N VAL A 27 3.42 19.10 11.40
CA VAL A 27 1.98 19.31 11.59
C VAL A 27 1.35 18.02 12.11
N LYS A 28 0.73 18.11 13.29
CA LYS A 28 -0.06 17.01 13.86
C LYS A 28 -1.48 17.05 13.32
N ASN A 29 -1.98 15.92 12.82
CA ASN A 29 -3.30 15.79 12.24
C ASN A 29 -4.10 14.70 12.98
N ASN A 30 -5.40 14.95 13.15
CA ASN A 30 -6.31 13.98 13.79
C ASN A 30 -7.06 13.11 12.77
N LEU A 31 -7.28 13.64 11.55
CA LEU A 31 -8.02 12.95 10.48
C LEU A 31 -7.08 12.43 9.38
N ARG A 32 -6.04 13.20 9.06
CA ARG A 32 -5.00 12.85 8.08
C ARG A 32 -3.74 12.37 8.79
N ARG A 33 -2.76 11.89 8.03
CA ARG A 33 -1.42 11.57 8.55
C ARG A 33 -0.73 12.85 9.04
N ASP A 34 0.09 12.71 10.06
CA ASP A 34 0.98 13.79 10.51
C ASP A 34 1.95 14.17 9.40
N LYS A 35 2.08 15.46 9.12
CA LYS A 35 3.12 15.99 8.24
C LYS A 35 4.43 15.98 9.00
N CYS A 36 5.46 15.38 8.41
CA CYS A 36 6.78 15.30 9.00
C CYS A 36 7.81 15.94 8.08
N GLU A 37 8.93 16.34 8.67
CA GLU A 37 10.06 16.92 7.98
C GLU A 37 11.28 16.02 8.11
N CYS A 38 11.96 15.80 6.99
CA CYS A 38 13.21 15.05 6.98
C CYS A 38 14.35 15.90 7.54
N PRO A 39 15.03 15.49 8.63
CA PRO A 39 16.12 16.28 9.21
C PRO A 39 17.37 16.36 8.32
N ASN A 40 17.46 15.55 7.27
CA ASN A 40 18.62 15.50 6.39
C ASN A 40 18.46 16.31 5.09
N CYS A 41 17.24 16.41 4.56
CA CYS A 41 16.99 17.08 3.27
C CYS A 41 15.79 18.02 3.29
N GLU A 42 15.20 18.24 4.47
CA GLU A 42 14.10 19.18 4.73
C GLU A 42 12.81 18.90 3.94
N ALA A 43 12.79 17.82 3.16
CA ALA A 43 11.61 17.41 2.43
C ALA A 43 10.46 17.05 3.38
N THR A 44 9.25 17.43 2.97
CA THR A 44 8.01 16.95 3.57
C THR A 44 7.85 15.47 3.29
N ILE A 45 7.61 14.69 4.35
CA ILE A 45 7.43 13.25 4.30
C ILE A 45 6.31 12.81 5.24
N TYR A 46 5.71 11.66 4.96
CA TYR A 46 4.64 11.07 5.77
C TYR A 46 4.99 9.64 6.14
N VAL A 47 4.47 9.13 7.25
CA VAL A 47 4.62 7.71 7.58
C VAL A 47 3.89 6.87 6.53
N CYS A 48 4.52 5.77 6.08
CA CYS A 48 3.92 4.81 5.17
C CYS A 48 2.56 4.32 5.70
N ARG A 49 1.57 4.17 4.82
CA ARG A 49 0.24 3.70 5.19
C ARG A 49 0.18 2.19 5.40
N ASN A 50 1.18 1.44 4.92
CA ASN A 50 1.22 0.00 5.09
C ASN A 50 1.39 -0.36 6.58
N TYR A 51 0.53 -1.26 7.06
CA TYR A 51 0.55 -1.68 8.46
C TYR A 51 1.88 -2.32 8.83
N GLY A 52 2.45 -1.93 9.97
CA GLY A 52 3.74 -2.40 10.45
C GLY A 52 4.96 -1.79 9.74
N CYS A 53 4.78 -1.06 8.64
CA CYS A 53 5.87 -0.34 7.99
C CYS A 53 6.19 0.97 8.72
N ARG A 54 7.47 1.21 9.00
CA ARG A 54 7.95 2.44 9.66
C ARG A 54 8.73 3.38 8.72
N ASN A 55 8.80 3.06 7.42
CA ASN A 55 9.42 3.92 6.42
C ASN A 55 8.52 5.10 6.03
N TYR A 56 9.09 6.03 5.27
CA TYR A 56 8.41 7.25 4.87
C TYR A 56 7.98 7.22 3.40
N ALA A 57 6.86 7.88 3.12
CA ALA A 57 6.31 8.16 1.80
C ALA A 57 6.48 9.64 1.45
N VAL A 58 6.55 9.95 0.15
CA VAL A 58 6.74 11.32 -0.32
C VAL A 58 5.46 12.11 -0.06
N GLY A 59 5.63 13.35 0.40
CA GLY A 59 4.57 14.33 0.47
C GLY A 59 4.55 15.25 -0.74
N GLY A 60 3.36 15.59 -1.24
CA GLY A 60 3.19 16.55 -2.32
C GLY A 60 2.18 17.64 -1.98
N ASP A 61 2.13 18.70 -2.80
CA ASP A 61 1.21 19.82 -2.57
C ASP A 61 -0.26 19.46 -2.85
N ASN A 62 -0.48 18.54 -3.80
CA ASN A 62 -1.82 18.12 -4.25
C ASN A 62 -2.24 16.76 -3.69
N TYR A 63 -1.30 15.82 -3.60
CA TYR A 63 -1.55 14.46 -3.12
C TYR A 63 -0.29 13.88 -2.45
N ASP A 64 -0.49 13.11 -1.39
CA ASP A 64 0.59 12.47 -0.64
C ASP A 64 0.67 10.99 -1.03
N ASP A 65 1.87 10.47 -1.29
CA ASP A 65 2.03 9.05 -1.60
C ASP A 65 1.58 8.20 -0.40
N GLU A 66 0.69 7.24 -0.63
CA GLU A 66 0.18 6.39 0.45
C GLU A 66 1.25 5.41 0.93
N LEU A 67 2.09 4.91 0.02
CA LEU A 67 3.08 3.88 0.30
C LEU A 67 4.51 4.42 0.15
N CYS A 68 5.41 3.96 1.01
CA CYS A 68 6.84 4.16 0.80
C CYS A 68 7.30 3.40 -0.45
N PRO A 69 8.45 3.75 -1.06
CA PRO A 69 8.94 3.10 -2.27
C PRO A 69 9.05 1.57 -2.16
N THR A 70 9.43 1.05 -0.99
CA THR A 70 9.52 -0.39 -0.75
C THR A 70 8.15 -1.07 -0.83
N CYS A 71 7.16 -0.59 -0.06
CA CYS A 71 5.82 -1.17 -0.06
C CYS A 71 5.10 -0.98 -1.41
N ALA A 72 5.34 0.14 -2.09
CA ALA A 72 4.81 0.37 -3.43
C ALA A 72 5.36 -0.67 -4.43
N LYS A 73 6.68 -0.93 -4.38
CA LYS A 73 7.33 -1.94 -5.23
C LYS A 73 6.79 -3.35 -4.95
N GLU A 74 6.70 -3.74 -3.68
CA GLU A 74 6.14 -5.04 -3.27
C GLU A 74 4.71 -5.25 -3.77
N LEU A 75 3.87 -4.20 -3.68
CA LEU A 75 2.51 -4.25 -4.19
C LEU A 75 2.48 -4.44 -5.71
N MET A 76 3.30 -3.70 -6.45
CA MET A 76 3.37 -3.81 -7.91
C MET A 76 3.89 -5.19 -8.36
N GLU A 77 4.87 -5.76 -7.65
CA GLU A 77 5.35 -7.12 -7.92
C GLU A 77 4.28 -8.18 -7.66
N LEU A 78 3.49 -8.03 -6.58
CA LEU A 78 2.38 -8.93 -6.29
C LEU A 78 1.30 -8.87 -7.38
N VAL A 79 0.91 -7.66 -7.79
CA VAL A 79 -0.05 -7.44 -8.87
C VAL A 79 0.47 -8.03 -10.19
N GLY A 80 1.74 -7.80 -10.52
CA GLY A 80 2.38 -8.36 -11.71
C GLY A 80 2.39 -9.89 -11.73
N LYS A 81 2.66 -10.54 -10.58
CA LYS A 81 2.61 -12.00 -10.44
C LYS A 81 1.20 -12.58 -10.61
N LEU A 82 0.17 -11.85 -10.18
CA LEU A 82 -1.23 -12.26 -10.35
C LEU A 82 -1.71 -12.06 -11.79
N ALA A 83 -1.34 -10.95 -12.43
CA ALA A 83 -1.65 -10.67 -13.83
C ALA A 83 -0.92 -11.65 -14.79
N GLY A 84 0.31 -12.03 -14.47
CA GLY A 84 1.06 -13.04 -15.24
C GLY A 84 0.55 -14.48 -15.07
N LYS A 85 -0.31 -14.74 -14.07
CA LYS A 85 -0.91 -16.06 -13.81
C LYS A 85 -2.34 -16.20 -14.35
N SER A 86 -2.93 -15.16 -14.95
CA SER A 86 -4.29 -15.22 -15.51
C SER A 86 -4.36 -15.80 -16.93
N SER A 87 -3.26 -16.29 -17.51
CA SER A 87 -3.29 -17.00 -18.80
C SER A 87 -3.59 -18.50 -18.68
N GLU A 88 -3.68 -19.06 -17.48
CA GLU A 88 -4.10 -20.45 -17.24
C GLU A 88 -5.14 -20.55 -16.11
N ILE A 89 -6.23 -19.79 -16.21
CA ILE A 89 -7.48 -20.28 -15.62
C ILE A 89 -8.08 -21.21 -16.67
N LEU A 90 -7.74 -22.49 -16.53
CA LEU A 90 -8.43 -23.61 -17.17
C LEU A 90 -9.94 -23.37 -17.01
N LEU A 91 -10.62 -23.07 -18.12
CA LEU A 91 -12.06 -23.08 -18.22
C LEU A 91 -12.53 -24.55 -18.31
N THR A 92 -12.18 -25.38 -17.33
CA THR A 92 -12.70 -26.75 -17.24
C THR A 92 -13.59 -26.85 -16.03
N THR A 93 -14.87 -27.11 -16.33
CA THR A 93 -15.94 -27.63 -15.46
C THR A 93 -16.82 -26.60 -14.75
N LEU A 94 -17.61 -25.85 -15.54
CA LEU A 94 -19.02 -25.61 -15.22
C LEU A 94 -19.94 -26.18 -16.32
N THR A 95 -19.66 -27.40 -16.77
CA THR A 95 -20.59 -28.17 -17.63
C THR A 95 -21.64 -28.96 -16.85
N ALA A 96 -21.66 -28.92 -15.51
CA ALA A 96 -22.56 -29.78 -14.72
C ALA A 96 -23.79 -29.09 -14.10
N ALA A 97 -24.04 -27.79 -14.33
CA ALA A 97 -25.19 -27.10 -13.69
C ALA A 97 -26.32 -26.68 -14.64
N PHE A 98 -26.10 -26.66 -15.96
CA PHE A 98 -27.16 -26.29 -16.92
C PHE A 98 -27.92 -27.47 -17.54
N ALA A 99 -27.43 -28.71 -17.39
CA ALA A 99 -28.15 -29.89 -17.89
C ALA A 99 -29.39 -30.28 -17.05
N SER A 100 -29.49 -29.82 -15.80
CA SER A 100 -30.63 -30.15 -14.93
C SER A 100 -31.84 -29.23 -15.11
N PHE A 101 -31.71 -28.09 -15.79
CA PHE A 101 -32.84 -27.17 -15.98
C PHE A 101 -33.69 -27.51 -17.21
N ILE A 102 -33.09 -28.08 -18.26
CA ILE A 102 -33.81 -28.35 -19.52
C ILE A 102 -34.70 -29.61 -19.42
N VAL A 103 -34.32 -30.63 -18.64
CA VAL A 103 -35.12 -31.87 -18.51
C VAL A 103 -36.43 -31.64 -17.75
N SER A 104 -36.49 -30.71 -16.80
CA SER A 104 -37.70 -30.46 -16.00
C SER A 104 -38.81 -29.70 -16.76
N LYS A 105 -38.53 -29.16 -17.95
CA LYS A 105 -39.50 -28.38 -18.75
C LYS A 105 -40.15 -29.16 -19.90
N MET A 106 -39.83 -30.45 -20.09
CA MET A 106 -40.43 -31.30 -21.13
C MET A 106 -41.48 -32.29 -20.61
N LYS A 107 -41.90 -32.15 -19.36
CA LYS A 107 -42.92 -33.03 -18.75
C LYS A 107 -44.04 -32.22 -18.10
N GLU A 108 -44.65 -31.34 -18.90
CA GLU A 108 -46.03 -30.88 -18.74
C GLU A 108 -46.69 -30.85 -20.12
#